data_AF-A0A916PWM6-F1
#
_entry.id   AF-A0A916PWM6-F1
#
_cell.length_a   1.000
_cell.length_b   1.000
_cell.length_c   1.000
_cell.angle_alpha   90.00
_cell.angle_beta   90.00
_cell.angle_gamma   90.00
#
_symmetry.space_group_name_H-M   'P 1'
#
loop_
_entity.id
_entity.type
_entity.pdbx_description
1 polymer ?
#
loop_
_entity_poly.entity_id
_entity_poly.type
_entity_poly.pdbx_seq_one_letter_code
_entity_poly.pdbx_strand_id
1 'polypeptide(L)'
;MNDFPYPEIQSFERLQVSDGLMINSERWRLAHEYHQHRQNVQYQSLFLPGIICGLGVAPIAAPEDLPAKFRDGRWVQIQPGMAIDLQGNFIIVPTPLDFRISTTAYNNEIETIYLVLSYVDPAKLKRASANEVLVETFRVNEKTDLPLDTDIEICRLAIEEGQLTVQKPVDVFSPSQSQLDMRFRLQARIRPQHSIRIACFYNQKNQNQKNQQITIPEHFRSLGQSLPSLAPSLSLIEPIGNLDINAELTLNHLSAYHLVYLTHAQAISINESTQLALREYTAIGGVIVIEAAIRNSQLANLLEIQNELEAAKNKLRKTMQTQFVNGQPNVNMVDQSSLQAELQAELDAIAIEVSSSTEDLLNSLHSSIPMEIPMRSFSDLEHTHPLRSQPFLFPSLAAIAEQPIQILTNGGVIVVLGELLSIWSGQSEQSLTREIIRNCQELGINILNYATQQYEMHKAMLVNPQPQNQLDPQSATDQRRITNMVDKTA
;
A
#
# COMPACT_ATOMS: atom_id res chain seq x y z
N MET A 1 -1.89 -6.01 -10.51
CA MET A 1 -2.87 -6.22 -9.42
C MET A 1 -2.05 -6.60 -8.20
N ASN A 2 -2.13 -5.85 -7.08
CA ASN A 2 -1.26 -6.06 -5.90
C ASN A 2 -2.04 -6.54 -4.67
N ASP A 3 -3.32 -6.89 -4.84
CA ASP A 3 -4.10 -7.47 -3.76
C ASP A 3 -4.04 -8.99 -3.87
N PHE A 4 -3.29 -9.62 -2.97
CA PHE A 4 -3.16 -11.06 -2.93
C PHE A 4 -3.78 -11.54 -1.62
N PRO A 5 -4.88 -12.31 -1.63
CA PRO A 5 -5.51 -12.77 -0.40
C PRO A 5 -4.60 -13.74 0.38
N TYR A 6 -4.84 -13.85 1.68
CA TYR A 6 -4.30 -14.94 2.49
C TYR A 6 -5.03 -16.26 2.17
N PRO A 7 -4.40 -17.43 2.43
CA PRO A 7 -5.08 -18.71 2.31
C PRO A 7 -6.31 -18.78 3.22
N GLU A 8 -7.31 -19.57 2.81
CA GLU A 8 -8.45 -19.86 3.68
C GLU A 8 -8.01 -20.51 4.98
N ILE A 9 -8.62 -20.09 6.10
CA ILE A 9 -8.32 -20.63 7.42
C ILE A 9 -9.09 -21.94 7.59
N GLN A 10 -8.46 -23.05 7.19
CA GLN A 10 -9.00 -24.39 7.34
C GLN A 10 -8.03 -25.29 8.15
N SER A 11 -8.58 -26.29 8.83
CA SER A 11 -7.76 -27.26 9.57
C SER A 11 -7.07 -28.21 8.59
N PHE A 12 -5.82 -28.56 8.87
CA PHE A 12 -5.12 -29.55 8.05
C PHE A 12 -5.51 -30.98 8.43
N GLU A 13 -5.94 -31.76 7.46
CA GLU A 13 -6.26 -33.17 7.63
C GLU A 13 -5.11 -34.06 7.15
N ARG A 14 -4.68 -35.00 7.99
CA ARG A 14 -3.58 -35.92 7.66
C ARG A 14 -3.99 -37.37 7.90
N LEU A 15 -3.42 -38.27 7.10
CA LEU A 15 -3.62 -39.71 7.27
C LEU A 15 -3.10 -40.14 8.65
N GLN A 16 -3.97 -40.76 9.46
CA GLN A 16 -3.57 -41.41 10.70
C GLN A 16 -2.92 -42.75 10.40
N VAL A 17 -1.64 -42.89 10.77
CA VAL A 17 -0.87 -44.13 10.57
C VAL A 17 -1.02 -45.01 11.81
N SER A 18 -1.42 -46.26 11.60
CA SER A 18 -1.54 -47.30 12.63
C SER A 18 -0.99 -48.63 12.11
N ASP A 19 -0.59 -49.52 13.01
CA ASP A 19 -0.14 -50.85 12.63
C ASP A 19 -1.24 -51.61 11.88
N GLY A 20 -0.86 -52.34 10.82
CA GLY A 20 -1.79 -53.04 9.94
C GLY A 20 -2.51 -52.15 8.93
N LEU A 21 -2.20 -50.84 8.85
CA LEU A 21 -2.75 -49.96 7.82
C LEU A 21 -2.26 -50.37 6.43
N MET A 22 -3.16 -50.87 5.59
CA MET A 22 -2.87 -51.17 4.18
C MET A 22 -2.59 -49.87 3.40
N ILE A 23 -1.43 -49.78 2.74
CA ILE A 23 -1.09 -48.66 1.85
C ILE A 23 -1.54 -49.01 0.43
N ASN A 24 -2.46 -48.21 -0.12
CA ASN A 24 -2.88 -48.25 -1.51
C ASN A 24 -2.57 -46.91 -2.20
N SER A 25 -2.82 -46.81 -3.50
CA SER A 25 -2.55 -45.60 -4.29
C SER A 25 -3.31 -44.38 -3.76
N GLU A 26 -4.54 -44.54 -3.29
CA GLU A 26 -5.36 -43.46 -2.74
C GLU A 26 -4.79 -42.91 -1.43
N ARG A 27 -4.41 -43.78 -0.48
CA ARG A 27 -3.79 -43.36 0.79
C ARG A 27 -2.41 -42.76 0.60
N TRP A 28 -1.65 -43.30 -0.36
CA TRP A 28 -0.37 -42.73 -0.76
C TRP A 28 -0.54 -41.32 -1.34
N ARG A 29 -1.51 -41.14 -2.25
CA ARG A 29 -1.86 -39.84 -2.82
C ARG A 29 -2.30 -38.86 -1.74
N LEU A 30 -3.18 -39.26 -0.83
CA LEU A 30 -3.64 -38.42 0.28
C LEU A 30 -2.48 -37.91 1.14
N ALA A 31 -1.50 -38.77 1.44
CA ALA A 31 -0.30 -38.35 2.19
C ALA A 31 0.54 -37.30 1.43
N HIS A 32 0.68 -37.43 0.11
CA HIS A 32 1.44 -36.48 -0.71
C HIS A 32 0.69 -35.16 -0.92
N GLU A 33 -0.62 -35.23 -1.16
CA GLU A 33 -1.50 -34.06 -1.25
C GLU A 33 -1.45 -33.24 0.05
N TYR A 34 -1.42 -33.88 1.23
CA TYR A 34 -1.21 -33.18 2.51
C TYR A 34 0.11 -32.40 2.53
N HIS A 35 1.22 -33.01 2.10
CA HIS A 35 2.52 -32.34 2.08
C HIS A 35 2.54 -31.17 1.10
N GLN A 36 2.01 -31.36 -0.11
CA GLN A 36 1.88 -30.31 -1.11
C GLN A 36 0.99 -29.16 -0.61
N HIS A 37 -0.19 -29.48 -0.06
CA HIS A 37 -1.11 -28.49 0.46
C HIS A 37 -0.48 -27.69 1.61
N ARG A 38 0.21 -28.34 2.55
CA ARG A 38 0.92 -27.65 3.65
C ARG A 38 2.02 -26.72 3.12
N GLN A 39 2.79 -27.16 2.12
CA GLN A 39 3.81 -26.33 1.47
C GLN A 39 3.18 -25.12 0.77
N ASN A 40 2.08 -25.32 0.05
CA ASN A 40 1.35 -24.26 -0.65
C ASN A 40 0.79 -23.24 0.35
N VAL A 41 0.17 -23.68 1.44
CA VAL A 41 -0.34 -22.76 2.48
C VAL A 41 0.80 -22.00 3.15
N GLN A 42 1.93 -22.64 3.44
CA GLN A 42 3.11 -21.95 3.95
C GLN A 42 3.57 -20.86 2.99
N TYR A 43 3.62 -21.16 1.69
CA TYR A 43 4.01 -20.19 0.68
C TYR A 43 3.03 -19.02 0.60
N GLN A 44 1.74 -19.31 0.43
CA GLN A 44 0.65 -18.32 0.36
C GLN A 44 0.61 -17.37 1.56
N SER A 45 0.99 -17.89 2.74
CA SER A 45 1.03 -17.12 3.99
C SER A 45 2.19 -16.13 4.06
N LEU A 46 3.33 -16.45 3.45
CA LEU A 46 4.60 -15.73 3.68
C LEU A 46 5.14 -15.00 2.46
N PHE A 47 4.70 -15.38 1.26
CA PHE A 47 5.26 -14.88 0.00
C PHE A 47 4.15 -14.41 -0.96
N LEU A 48 4.55 -13.55 -1.90
CA LEU A 48 3.74 -13.10 -3.01
C LEU A 48 4.23 -13.77 -4.30
N PRO A 49 3.31 -14.08 -5.23
CA PRO A 49 3.64 -14.74 -6.48
C PRO A 49 4.55 -13.90 -7.36
N GLY A 50 5.22 -14.56 -8.30
CA GLY A 50 6.02 -13.89 -9.30
C GLY A 50 7.19 -14.70 -9.81
N ILE A 51 8.05 -14.03 -10.56
CA ILE A 51 9.25 -14.57 -11.16
C ILE A 51 10.33 -14.69 -10.08
N ILE A 52 10.95 -15.86 -10.00
CA ILE A 52 12.08 -16.13 -9.09
C ILE A 52 13.39 -15.82 -9.80
N CYS A 53 13.56 -16.31 -11.03
CA CYS A 53 14.71 -16.03 -11.88
C CYS A 53 14.42 -16.31 -13.36
N GLY A 54 15.18 -15.68 -14.26
CA GLY A 54 15.08 -15.93 -15.70
C GLY A 54 13.79 -15.40 -16.34
N LEU A 55 13.17 -16.21 -17.20
CA LEU A 55 11.90 -15.91 -17.90
C LEU A 55 11.94 -14.61 -18.71
N GLY A 56 13.09 -14.32 -19.32
CA GLY A 56 13.21 -13.24 -20.29
C GLY A 56 12.42 -13.54 -21.56
N VAL A 57 12.04 -12.51 -22.30
CA VAL A 57 11.37 -12.64 -23.61
C VAL A 57 12.17 -11.84 -24.63
N ALA A 58 12.46 -12.45 -25.78
CA ALA A 58 13.19 -11.80 -26.86
C ALA A 58 12.44 -11.99 -28.19
N PRO A 59 12.38 -10.96 -29.06
CA PRO A 59 11.85 -11.14 -30.41
C PRO A 59 12.80 -12.04 -31.20
N ILE A 60 12.24 -12.94 -32.00
CA ILE A 60 13.00 -13.84 -32.89
C ILE A 60 12.41 -13.82 -34.30
N ALA A 61 13.20 -14.28 -35.27
CA ALA A 61 12.63 -14.62 -36.58
C ALA A 61 11.75 -15.87 -36.45
N ALA A 62 10.76 -16.00 -37.34
CA ALA A 62 9.96 -17.21 -37.42
C ALA A 62 10.86 -18.43 -37.72
N PRO A 63 10.66 -19.57 -37.05
CA PRO A 63 11.36 -20.81 -37.35
C PRO A 63 11.36 -21.16 -38.85
N GLU A 64 12.50 -21.61 -39.38
CA GLU A 64 12.70 -21.81 -40.81
C GLU A 64 11.80 -22.90 -41.42
N ASP A 65 11.42 -23.89 -40.60
CA ASP A 65 10.58 -25.04 -40.93
C ASP A 65 9.08 -24.68 -41.07
N LEU A 66 8.68 -23.46 -40.71
CA LEU A 66 7.29 -23.06 -40.74
C LEU A 66 6.85 -22.45 -42.09
N PRO A 67 5.58 -22.68 -42.50
CA PRO A 67 4.99 -22.05 -43.69
C PRO A 67 5.13 -20.52 -43.70
N ALA A 68 5.31 -19.94 -44.89
CA ALA A 68 5.50 -18.50 -45.09
C ALA A 68 4.44 -17.61 -44.41
N LYS A 69 3.19 -18.09 -44.29
CA LYS A 69 2.10 -17.38 -43.58
C LYS A 69 2.38 -17.11 -42.10
N PHE A 70 3.30 -17.85 -41.48
CA PHE A 70 3.72 -17.64 -40.09
C PHE A 70 4.99 -16.80 -39.98
N ARG A 71 5.57 -16.34 -41.10
CA ARG A 71 6.76 -15.46 -41.11
C ARG A 71 6.32 -13.99 -41.11
N ASP A 72 5.52 -13.63 -40.11
CA ASP A 72 4.84 -12.35 -39.98
C ASP A 72 5.50 -11.38 -38.98
N GLY A 73 6.65 -11.76 -38.40
CA GLY A 73 7.37 -10.93 -37.43
C GLY A 73 6.80 -10.97 -36.02
N ARG A 74 5.92 -11.93 -35.71
CA ARG A 74 5.23 -12.03 -34.40
C ARG A 74 5.80 -13.07 -33.44
N TRP A 75 7.02 -13.51 -33.70
CA TRP A 75 7.65 -14.57 -32.92
C TRP A 75 8.50 -14.01 -31.79
N VAL A 76 8.35 -14.63 -30.63
CA VAL A 76 9.16 -14.38 -29.45
C VAL A 76 9.72 -15.70 -28.93
N GLN A 77 10.87 -15.63 -28.28
CA GLN A 77 11.44 -16.74 -27.52
C GLN A 77 11.38 -16.41 -26.04
N ILE A 78 10.73 -17.30 -25.29
CA ILE A 78 10.73 -17.29 -23.84
C ILE A 78 11.98 -18.02 -23.37
N GLN A 79 12.81 -17.34 -22.59
CA GLN A 79 14.05 -17.87 -22.06
C GLN A 79 13.80 -18.73 -20.82
N PRO A 80 14.70 -19.69 -20.52
CA PRO A 80 14.58 -20.52 -19.32
C PRO A 80 14.44 -19.70 -18.03
N GLY A 81 13.74 -20.28 -17.06
CA GLY A 81 13.54 -19.64 -15.76
C GLY A 81 12.45 -20.30 -14.94
N MET A 82 12.15 -19.65 -13.82
CA MET A 82 11.25 -20.16 -12.81
C MET A 82 10.38 -19.04 -12.25
N ALA A 83 9.11 -19.35 -12.05
CA ALA A 83 8.15 -18.54 -11.33
C ALA A 83 7.34 -19.41 -10.37
N ILE A 84 6.54 -18.76 -9.53
CA ILE A 84 5.61 -19.40 -8.62
C ILE A 84 4.32 -18.59 -8.60
N ASP A 85 3.19 -19.28 -8.80
CA ASP A 85 1.86 -18.67 -8.86
C ASP A 85 1.30 -18.34 -7.46
N LEU A 86 0.12 -17.70 -7.40
CA LEU A 86 -0.49 -17.33 -6.12
C LEU A 86 -0.80 -18.57 -5.27
N GLN A 87 -1.06 -19.72 -5.90
CA GLN A 87 -1.38 -20.96 -5.20
C GLN A 87 -0.13 -21.68 -4.66
N GLY A 88 1.07 -21.19 -4.96
CA GLY A 88 2.34 -21.77 -4.53
C GLY A 88 2.86 -22.87 -5.47
N ASN A 89 2.31 -23.00 -6.68
CA ASN A 89 2.81 -23.96 -7.66
C ASN A 89 3.97 -23.37 -8.45
N PHE A 90 5.02 -24.15 -8.63
CA PHE A 90 6.17 -23.75 -9.43
C PHE A 90 5.87 -23.87 -10.93
N ILE A 91 6.27 -22.84 -11.67
CA ILE A 91 6.23 -22.80 -13.12
C ILE A 91 7.67 -22.79 -13.62
N ILE A 92 8.10 -23.91 -14.20
CA ILE A 92 9.48 -24.11 -14.65
C ILE A 92 9.52 -24.16 -16.17
N VAL A 93 10.26 -23.23 -16.77
CA VAL A 93 10.60 -23.24 -18.20
C VAL A 93 12.06 -23.73 -18.31
N PRO A 94 12.30 -25.01 -18.61
CA PRO A 94 13.65 -25.59 -18.53
C PRO A 94 14.53 -25.25 -19.74
N THR A 95 13.91 -25.04 -20.91
CA THR A 95 14.59 -24.77 -22.18
C THR A 95 13.91 -23.59 -22.89
N PRO A 96 14.62 -22.89 -23.80
CA PRO A 96 13.99 -21.84 -24.60
C PRO A 96 12.75 -22.36 -25.33
N LEU A 97 11.71 -21.55 -25.37
CA LEU A 97 10.43 -21.88 -25.97
C LEU A 97 10.02 -20.78 -26.96
N ASP A 98 9.89 -21.15 -28.22
CA ASP A 98 9.41 -20.25 -29.27
C ASP A 98 7.88 -20.16 -29.21
N PHE A 99 7.36 -18.95 -29.25
CA PHE A 99 5.94 -18.65 -29.16
C PHE A 99 5.56 -17.59 -30.19
N ARG A 100 4.44 -17.81 -30.91
CA ARG A 100 3.91 -16.84 -31.87
C ARG A 100 2.72 -16.11 -31.28
N ILE A 101 2.80 -14.78 -31.26
CA ILE A 101 1.69 -13.92 -30.86
C ILE A 101 0.65 -13.92 -31.98
N SER A 102 -0.58 -14.35 -31.67
CA SER A 102 -1.64 -14.54 -32.66
C SER A 102 -2.71 -13.44 -32.61
N THR A 103 -2.86 -12.75 -31.48
CA THR A 103 -3.78 -11.62 -31.33
C THR A 103 -3.56 -10.52 -32.38
N THR A 104 -4.65 -9.90 -32.81
CA THR A 104 -4.71 -8.80 -33.77
C THR A 104 -5.63 -7.70 -33.23
N ALA A 105 -5.16 -6.46 -33.26
CA ALA A 105 -6.01 -5.31 -32.93
C ALA A 105 -6.97 -5.02 -34.07
N TYR A 106 -8.14 -4.47 -33.74
CA TYR A 106 -9.17 -4.05 -34.70
C TYR A 106 -9.57 -2.59 -34.44
N ASN A 107 -10.14 -1.94 -35.45
CA ASN A 107 -10.80 -0.63 -35.36
C ASN A 107 -9.89 0.55 -34.93
N ASN A 108 -8.61 0.53 -35.31
CA ASN A 108 -7.60 1.52 -34.88
C ASN A 108 -7.48 1.72 -33.35
N GLU A 109 -7.92 0.75 -32.54
CA GLU A 109 -7.72 0.79 -31.10
C GLU A 109 -6.36 0.19 -30.73
N ILE A 110 -5.67 0.82 -29.78
CA ILE A 110 -4.44 0.25 -29.21
C ILE A 110 -4.86 -0.82 -28.21
N GLU A 111 -4.50 -2.07 -28.50
CA GLU A 111 -4.78 -3.22 -27.63
C GLU A 111 -3.52 -3.65 -26.90
N THR A 112 -3.63 -3.92 -25.59
CA THR A 112 -2.51 -4.46 -24.80
C THR A 112 -2.61 -5.98 -24.74
N ILE A 113 -1.55 -6.65 -25.17
CA ILE A 113 -1.42 -8.11 -25.04
C ILE A 113 -0.52 -8.41 -23.86
N TYR A 114 -0.97 -9.30 -23.00
CA TYR A 114 -0.21 -9.88 -21.90
C TYR A 114 0.24 -11.29 -22.30
N LEU A 115 1.55 -11.55 -22.24
CA LEU A 115 2.08 -12.89 -22.34
C LEU A 115 2.27 -13.45 -20.93
N VAL A 116 1.59 -14.56 -20.63
CA VAL A 116 1.53 -15.13 -19.29
C VAL A 116 1.87 -16.61 -19.27
N LEU A 117 2.42 -17.06 -18.14
CA LEU A 117 2.62 -18.47 -17.82
C LEU A 117 1.64 -18.92 -16.74
N SER A 118 1.17 -20.16 -16.83
CA SER A 118 0.26 -20.77 -15.84
C SER A 118 0.68 -22.20 -15.55
N TYR A 119 0.56 -22.63 -14.29
CA TYR A 119 0.80 -24.01 -13.87
C TYR A 119 -0.30 -24.93 -14.43
N VAL A 120 0.09 -26.14 -14.83
CA VAL A 120 -0.84 -27.18 -15.28
C VAL A 120 -0.53 -28.47 -14.56
N ASP A 121 -1.49 -28.93 -13.76
CA ASP A 121 -1.43 -30.22 -13.10
C ASP A 121 -1.44 -31.35 -14.16
N PRO A 122 -0.36 -32.14 -14.28
CA PRO A 122 -0.26 -33.20 -15.28
C PRO A 122 -1.31 -34.31 -15.05
N ALA A 123 -1.80 -34.52 -13.82
CA ALA A 123 -2.81 -35.53 -13.53
C ALA A 123 -4.18 -35.20 -14.16
N LYS A 124 -4.44 -33.92 -14.45
CA LYS A 124 -5.67 -33.46 -15.13
C LYS A 124 -5.57 -33.56 -16.66
N LEU A 125 -4.37 -33.77 -17.20
CA LEU A 125 -4.20 -33.93 -18.63
C LEU A 125 -4.61 -35.34 -19.06
N LYS A 126 -5.57 -35.42 -19.97
CA LYS A 126 -6.02 -36.68 -20.61
C LYS A 126 -4.97 -37.23 -21.60
N ARG A 127 -3.69 -37.26 -21.22
CA ARG A 127 -2.65 -37.94 -22.00
C ARG A 127 -2.37 -39.27 -21.32
N ALA A 128 -2.64 -40.36 -22.04
CA ALA A 128 -2.19 -41.68 -21.64
C ALA A 128 -0.67 -41.75 -21.81
N SER A 129 0.09 -41.20 -20.86
CA SER A 129 1.53 -41.41 -20.83
C SER A 129 1.82 -42.73 -20.12
N ALA A 130 2.47 -43.66 -20.80
CA ALA A 130 2.95 -44.91 -20.23
C ALA A 130 4.15 -44.74 -19.25
N ASN A 131 4.44 -43.51 -18.85
CA ASN A 131 5.55 -43.19 -17.96
C ASN A 131 5.06 -43.20 -16.51
N GLU A 132 5.79 -43.93 -15.67
CA GLU A 132 5.57 -43.95 -14.21
C GLU A 132 5.91 -42.60 -13.55
N VAL A 133 6.69 -41.76 -14.23
CA VAL A 133 7.10 -40.44 -13.76
C VAL A 133 6.25 -39.35 -14.41
N LEU A 134 5.51 -38.60 -13.57
CA LEU A 134 4.80 -37.39 -13.96
C LEU A 134 5.72 -36.19 -13.78
N VAL A 135 5.92 -35.44 -14.87
CA VAL A 135 6.67 -34.17 -14.85
C VAL A 135 5.66 -33.04 -14.83
N GLU A 136 5.81 -32.11 -13.89
CA GLU A 136 5.00 -30.90 -13.83
C GLU A 136 5.14 -30.09 -15.12
N THR A 137 4.06 -29.46 -15.56
CA THR A 137 4.04 -28.74 -16.83
C THR A 137 3.36 -27.39 -16.70
N PHE A 138 3.50 -26.58 -17.73
CA PHE A 138 3.00 -25.22 -17.76
C PHE A 138 2.35 -24.94 -19.10
N ARG A 139 1.59 -23.86 -19.15
CA ARG A 139 1.01 -23.33 -20.38
C ARG A 139 1.41 -21.88 -20.55
N VAL A 140 1.80 -21.54 -21.77
CA VAL A 140 1.94 -20.15 -22.23
C VAL A 140 0.63 -19.71 -22.85
N ASN A 141 0.13 -18.55 -22.45
CA ASN A 141 -1.05 -17.93 -23.06
C ASN A 141 -0.75 -16.47 -23.41
N GLU A 142 -1.38 -15.99 -24.47
CA GLU A 142 -1.59 -14.56 -24.69
C GLU A 142 -2.99 -14.18 -24.20
N LYS A 143 -3.13 -13.02 -23.57
CA LYS A 143 -4.39 -12.47 -23.07
C LYS A 143 -4.51 -11.01 -23.45
N THR A 144 -5.73 -10.55 -23.67
CA THR A 144 -6.07 -9.14 -23.92
C THR A 144 -6.72 -8.49 -22.71
N ASP A 145 -7.38 -9.31 -21.88
CA ASP A 145 -7.81 -8.92 -20.53
C ASP A 145 -6.65 -9.00 -19.52
N LEU A 146 -6.84 -8.35 -18.37
CA LEU A 146 -5.89 -8.41 -17.26
C LEU A 146 -5.61 -9.87 -16.83
N PRO A 147 -4.35 -10.23 -16.56
CA PRO A 147 -3.98 -11.55 -16.03
C PRO A 147 -4.72 -11.91 -14.74
N LEU A 148 -5.02 -13.19 -14.56
CA LEU A 148 -5.61 -13.76 -13.35
C LEU A 148 -4.54 -14.02 -12.28
N ASP A 149 -4.96 -14.28 -11.05
CA ASP A 149 -4.05 -14.56 -9.93
C ASP A 149 -3.17 -15.81 -10.11
N THR A 150 -3.60 -16.75 -10.95
CA THR A 150 -2.87 -17.97 -11.32
C THR A 150 -1.85 -17.74 -12.44
N ASP A 151 -1.88 -16.56 -13.06
CA ASP A 151 -1.03 -16.21 -14.19
C ASP A 151 0.20 -15.43 -13.75
N ILE A 152 1.34 -15.75 -14.32
CA ILE A 152 2.57 -14.96 -14.18
C ILE A 152 2.82 -14.20 -15.49
N GLU A 153 2.63 -12.89 -15.45
CA GLU A 153 2.99 -11.99 -16.55
C GLU A 153 4.51 -11.98 -16.76
N ILE A 154 4.95 -12.40 -17.96
CA ILE A 154 6.37 -12.39 -18.34
C ILE A 154 6.73 -11.21 -19.24
N CYS A 155 5.77 -10.68 -20.01
CA CYS A 155 5.86 -9.41 -20.70
C CYS A 155 4.48 -8.93 -21.16
N ARG A 156 4.38 -7.66 -21.56
CA ARG A 156 3.25 -7.15 -22.33
C ARG A 156 3.73 -6.42 -23.59
N LEU A 157 2.82 -6.16 -24.52
CA LEU A 157 3.08 -5.33 -25.69
C LEU A 157 1.80 -4.59 -26.08
N ALA A 158 1.94 -3.34 -26.51
CA ALA A 158 0.84 -2.58 -27.10
C ALA A 158 0.85 -2.79 -28.62
N ILE A 159 -0.28 -3.16 -29.21
CA ILE A 159 -0.42 -3.41 -30.64
C ILE A 159 -1.50 -2.51 -31.23
N GLU A 160 -1.36 -2.16 -32.51
CA GLU A 160 -2.31 -1.36 -33.28
C GLU A 160 -2.72 -2.15 -34.55
N GLU A 161 -3.78 -1.70 -35.21
CA GLU A 161 -4.24 -2.28 -36.46
C GLU A 161 -3.13 -2.28 -37.52
N GLY A 162 -2.92 -3.44 -38.17
CA GLY A 162 -1.95 -3.61 -39.25
C GLY A 162 -0.88 -4.67 -38.98
N GLN A 163 0.29 -4.49 -39.60
CA GLN A 163 1.36 -5.47 -39.58
C GLN A 163 2.21 -5.33 -38.30
N LEU A 164 1.85 -6.10 -37.26
CA LEU A 164 2.62 -6.24 -36.03
C LEU A 164 3.98 -6.94 -36.31
N THR A 165 5.07 -6.20 -36.15
CA THR A 165 6.42 -6.76 -36.05
C THR A 165 6.94 -6.54 -34.64
N VAL A 166 7.12 -7.61 -33.88
CA VAL A 166 7.55 -7.54 -32.48
C VAL A 166 9.02 -7.16 -32.44
N GLN A 167 9.34 -6.13 -31.66
CA GLN A 167 10.68 -5.55 -31.59
C GLN A 167 11.18 -5.45 -30.16
N LYS A 168 12.51 -5.36 -30.05
CA LYS A 168 13.15 -4.99 -28.80
C LYS A 168 12.88 -3.49 -28.55
N PRO A 169 12.54 -3.08 -27.32
CA PRO A 169 12.39 -1.66 -27.02
C PRO A 169 13.69 -0.89 -27.25
N VAL A 170 13.57 0.30 -27.83
CA VAL A 170 14.69 1.25 -27.97
C VAL A 170 15.06 1.80 -26.59
N ASP A 171 14.05 2.22 -25.84
CA ASP A 171 14.15 2.55 -24.42
C ASP A 171 13.34 1.54 -23.61
N VAL A 172 14.03 0.76 -22.77
CA VAL A 172 13.41 -0.27 -21.91
C VAL A 172 12.48 0.33 -20.86
N PHE A 173 12.64 1.62 -20.51
CA PHE A 173 11.79 2.31 -19.54
C PHE A 173 10.61 3.03 -20.18
N SER A 174 10.58 3.14 -21.52
CA SER A 174 9.46 3.70 -22.28
C SER A 174 9.22 2.94 -23.60
N PRO A 175 8.81 1.65 -23.54
CA PRO A 175 8.52 0.87 -24.74
C PRO A 175 7.40 1.49 -25.57
N SER A 176 7.63 1.58 -26.87
CA SER A 176 6.63 2.03 -27.85
C SER A 176 5.72 0.87 -28.30
N GLN A 177 4.77 1.16 -29.18
CA GLN A 177 3.95 0.14 -29.83
C GLN A 177 4.82 -0.94 -30.50
N SER A 178 4.32 -2.17 -30.52
CA SER A 178 4.99 -3.36 -31.05
C SER A 178 6.34 -3.69 -30.40
N GLN A 179 6.71 -3.01 -29.30
CA GLN A 179 7.91 -3.31 -28.53
C GLN A 179 7.55 -4.08 -27.26
N LEU A 180 8.43 -5.01 -26.88
CA LEU A 180 8.27 -5.75 -25.63
C LEU A 180 8.40 -4.82 -24.43
N ASP A 181 7.43 -4.89 -23.51
CA ASP A 181 7.44 -4.20 -22.24
C ASP A 181 7.59 -5.21 -21.10
N MET A 182 8.73 -5.12 -20.42
CA MET A 182 9.14 -6.01 -19.33
C MET A 182 8.97 -5.36 -17.94
N ARG A 183 8.52 -4.09 -17.86
CA ARG A 183 8.57 -3.28 -16.64
C ARG A 183 7.62 -3.77 -15.55
N PHE A 184 6.58 -4.49 -15.93
CA PHE A 184 5.49 -4.88 -15.04
C PHE A 184 5.57 -6.33 -14.55
N ARG A 185 6.68 -7.00 -14.83
CA ARG A 185 6.95 -8.35 -14.34
C ARG A 185 7.05 -8.35 -12.82
N LEU A 186 6.15 -9.07 -12.17
CA LEU A 186 6.19 -9.25 -10.72
C LEU A 186 7.34 -10.18 -10.34
N GLN A 187 8.18 -9.75 -9.41
CA GLN A 187 9.19 -10.60 -8.78
C GLN A 187 8.59 -11.26 -7.54
N ALA A 188 8.86 -12.55 -7.36
CA ALA A 188 8.50 -13.25 -6.15
C ALA A 188 9.18 -12.57 -4.94
N ARG A 189 8.41 -12.25 -3.91
CA ARG A 189 8.90 -11.51 -2.74
C ARG A 189 8.20 -11.95 -1.47
N ILE A 190 8.75 -11.56 -0.32
CA ILE A 190 8.09 -11.75 0.96
C ILE A 190 6.82 -10.90 1.00
N ARG A 191 5.75 -11.46 1.56
CA ARG A 191 4.49 -10.76 1.75
C ARG A 191 4.69 -9.60 2.74
N PRO A 192 4.21 -8.38 2.42
CA PRO A 192 4.24 -7.28 3.38
C PRO A 192 3.42 -7.65 4.61
N GLN A 193 3.81 -7.15 5.78
CA GLN A 193 3.05 -7.37 7.01
C GLN A 193 1.70 -6.67 6.97
N HIS A 194 1.64 -5.52 6.32
CA HIS A 194 0.47 -4.66 6.25
C HIS A 194 0.23 -4.25 4.80
N SER A 195 -1.04 -4.20 4.39
CA SER A 195 -1.42 -3.69 3.07
C SER A 195 -2.51 -2.64 3.21
N ILE A 196 -2.34 -1.50 2.55
CA ILE A 196 -3.25 -0.36 2.69
C ILE A 196 -4.04 -0.12 1.40
N ARG A 197 -5.35 0.08 1.57
CA ARG A 197 -6.29 0.55 0.54
C ARG A 197 -6.68 1.98 0.87
N ILE A 198 -6.53 2.86 -0.10
CA ILE A 198 -6.79 4.30 0.03
C ILE A 198 -7.92 4.69 -0.91
N ALA A 199 -8.80 5.57 -0.44
CA ALA A 199 -9.74 6.28 -1.29
C ALA A 199 -9.57 7.80 -1.17
N CYS A 200 -9.71 8.50 -2.28
CA CYS A 200 -9.65 9.96 -2.34
C CYS A 200 -11.01 10.50 -2.80
N PHE A 201 -11.48 11.56 -2.14
CA PHE A 201 -12.65 12.28 -2.63
C PHE A 201 -12.31 13.14 -3.85
N TYR A 202 -13.22 13.18 -4.81
CA TYR A 202 -13.13 14.05 -5.99
C TYR A 202 -14.46 14.77 -6.23
N ASN A 203 -14.39 15.88 -6.98
CA ASN A 203 -15.56 16.64 -7.37
C ASN A 203 -15.66 16.67 -8.91
N GLN A 204 -16.72 16.06 -9.45
CA GLN A 204 -16.97 16.00 -10.89
C GLN A 204 -17.02 17.39 -11.57
N LYS A 205 -17.48 18.42 -10.84
CA LYS A 205 -17.60 19.79 -11.39
C LYS A 205 -16.26 20.43 -11.77
N ASN A 206 -15.15 19.94 -11.22
CA ASN A 206 -13.80 20.46 -11.48
C ASN A 206 -13.03 19.69 -12.58
N GLN A 207 -13.60 18.62 -13.17
CA GLN A 207 -12.91 17.82 -14.19
C GLN A 207 -12.70 18.54 -15.54
N ASN A 208 -13.35 19.68 -15.77
CA ASN A 208 -13.24 20.42 -17.03
C ASN A 208 -11.94 21.23 -17.18
N GLN A 209 -11.08 21.28 -16.16
CA GLN A 209 -9.76 21.90 -16.27
C GLN A 209 -8.71 20.86 -16.65
N LYS A 210 -8.61 20.55 -17.95
CA LYS A 210 -7.54 19.75 -18.57
C LYS A 210 -6.17 20.46 -18.55
N ASN A 211 -5.76 21.02 -17.42
CA ASN A 211 -4.37 21.46 -17.24
C ASN A 211 -3.60 20.34 -16.53
N GLN A 212 -2.32 20.21 -16.92
CA GLN A 212 -1.37 19.15 -16.57
C GLN A 212 -1.00 19.11 -15.08
N GLN A 213 -1.98 19.11 -14.19
CA GLN A 213 -1.76 19.05 -12.75
C GLN A 213 -1.99 17.62 -12.28
N ILE A 214 -1.00 17.08 -11.57
CA ILE A 214 -1.06 15.76 -10.96
C ILE A 214 -2.30 15.68 -10.06
N THR A 215 -3.08 14.61 -10.21
CA THR A 215 -4.28 14.37 -9.42
C THR A 215 -3.90 13.83 -8.03
N ILE A 216 -4.73 14.06 -7.01
CA ILE A 216 -4.50 13.56 -5.64
C ILE A 216 -4.11 12.06 -5.59
N PRO A 217 -4.79 11.14 -6.33
CA PRO A 217 -4.39 9.74 -6.37
C PRO A 217 -2.96 9.51 -6.88
N GLU A 218 -2.45 10.34 -7.78
CA GLU A 218 -1.09 10.20 -8.30
C GLU A 218 -0.02 10.55 -7.26
N HIS A 219 -0.28 11.49 -6.34
CA HIS A 219 0.63 11.76 -5.21
C HIS A 219 0.78 10.54 -4.30
N PHE A 220 -0.34 9.86 -3.97
CA PHE A 220 -0.30 8.61 -3.22
C PHE A 220 0.38 7.48 -4.00
N ARG A 221 0.19 7.41 -5.33
CA ARG A 221 0.91 6.46 -6.17
C ARG A 221 2.43 6.71 -6.11
N SER A 222 2.87 7.96 -6.18
CA SER A 222 4.29 8.32 -6.02
C SER A 222 4.83 7.93 -4.64
N LEU A 223 4.07 8.16 -3.56
CA LEU A 223 4.43 7.67 -2.23
C LEU A 223 4.53 6.14 -2.21
N GLY A 224 3.58 5.44 -2.83
CA GLY A 224 3.54 3.99 -2.96
C GLY A 224 4.77 3.40 -3.69
N GLN A 225 5.30 4.11 -4.69
CA GLN A 225 6.54 3.70 -5.39
C GLN A 225 7.78 3.72 -4.47
N SER A 226 7.77 4.53 -3.41
CA SER A 226 8.87 4.59 -2.44
C SER A 226 8.81 3.45 -1.40
N LEU A 227 7.61 2.91 -1.11
CA LEU A 227 7.39 1.92 -0.05
C LEU A 227 8.33 0.71 -0.10
N PRO A 228 8.58 0.04 -1.24
CA PRO A 228 9.45 -1.13 -1.28
C PRO A 228 10.88 -0.87 -0.79
N SER A 229 11.36 0.37 -0.93
CA SER A 229 12.69 0.77 -0.46
C SER A 229 12.68 1.37 0.94
N LEU A 230 11.57 1.99 1.39
CA LEU A 230 11.52 2.73 2.64
C LEU A 230 10.94 1.90 3.78
N ALA A 231 9.84 1.22 3.51
CA ALA A 231 9.08 0.44 4.47
C ALA A 231 8.53 -0.83 3.79
N PRO A 232 9.38 -1.84 3.50
CA PRO A 232 8.97 -3.05 2.79
C PRO A 232 7.92 -3.90 3.52
N SER A 233 7.69 -3.64 4.81
CA SER A 233 6.61 -4.23 5.60
C SER A 233 5.22 -3.69 5.24
N LEU A 234 5.13 -2.57 4.51
CA LEU A 234 3.88 -1.93 4.10
C LEU A 234 3.78 -1.93 2.56
N SER A 235 2.61 -2.28 2.03
CA SER A 235 2.34 -2.20 0.59
C SER A 235 1.07 -1.40 0.31
N LEU A 236 1.12 -0.56 -0.72
CA LEU A 236 -0.06 0.11 -1.27
C LEU A 236 -0.78 -0.82 -2.24
N ILE A 237 -2.09 -0.99 -2.06
CA ILE A 237 -2.95 -1.71 -2.98
C ILE A 237 -3.52 -0.74 -4.02
N GLU A 238 -3.28 -1.02 -5.29
CA GLU A 238 -3.83 -0.27 -6.43
C GLU A 238 -5.04 -0.97 -7.07
N PRO A 239 -5.98 -0.23 -7.68
CA PRO A 239 -5.99 1.24 -7.82
C PRO A 239 -6.46 1.96 -6.54
N ILE A 240 -6.08 3.23 -6.40
CA ILE A 240 -6.62 4.12 -5.37
C ILE A 240 -8.07 4.41 -5.71
N GLY A 241 -8.95 4.27 -4.72
CA GLY A 241 -10.39 4.51 -4.87
C GLY A 241 -10.71 5.97 -5.13
N ASN A 242 -11.73 6.21 -5.94
CA ASN A 242 -12.25 7.55 -6.21
C ASN A 242 -13.68 7.64 -5.70
N LEU A 243 -13.91 8.47 -4.67
CA LEU A 243 -15.22 8.69 -4.06
C LEU A 243 -15.79 10.02 -4.54
N ASP A 244 -16.99 10.00 -5.12
CA ASP A 244 -17.66 11.24 -5.54
C ASP A 244 -18.24 11.94 -4.31
N ILE A 245 -17.82 13.19 -4.10
CA ILE A 245 -18.30 14.01 -2.99
C ILE A 245 -19.80 14.30 -3.04
N ASN A 246 -20.40 14.28 -4.23
CA ASN A 246 -21.82 14.57 -4.40
C ASN A 246 -22.70 13.31 -4.26
N ALA A 247 -22.10 12.12 -4.21
CA ALA A 247 -22.84 10.87 -4.07
C ALA A 247 -23.29 10.64 -2.62
N GLU A 248 -24.42 9.95 -2.44
CA GLU A 248 -24.87 9.50 -1.12
C GLU A 248 -24.10 8.25 -0.71
N LEU A 249 -22.96 8.44 -0.04
CA LEU A 249 -22.12 7.34 0.41
C LEU A 249 -22.68 6.71 1.69
N THR A 250 -22.45 5.41 1.83
CA THR A 250 -22.79 4.59 3.01
C THR A 250 -21.55 3.85 3.50
N LEU A 251 -21.60 3.26 4.69
CA LEU A 251 -20.47 2.51 5.26
C LEU A 251 -19.90 1.45 4.31
N ASN A 252 -20.74 0.75 3.54
CA ASN A 252 -20.30 -0.27 2.59
C ASN A 252 -19.35 0.27 1.51
N HIS A 253 -19.51 1.54 1.13
CA HIS A 253 -18.63 2.19 0.16
C HIS A 253 -17.26 2.52 0.77
N LEU A 254 -17.20 2.76 2.09
CA LEU A 254 -15.99 3.17 2.80
C LEU A 254 -15.24 1.99 3.42
N SER A 255 -15.94 0.96 3.86
CA SER A 255 -15.38 -0.18 4.61
C SER A 255 -14.34 -0.99 3.84
N ALA A 256 -14.27 -0.85 2.52
CA ALA A 256 -13.24 -1.45 1.66
C ALA A 256 -11.87 -0.76 1.78
N TYR A 257 -11.81 0.43 2.40
CA TYR A 257 -10.61 1.25 2.52
C TYR A 257 -10.16 1.33 3.98
N HIS A 258 -8.85 1.50 4.17
CA HIS A 258 -8.24 1.72 5.49
C HIS A 258 -8.05 3.21 5.76
N LEU A 259 -7.87 3.99 4.69
CA LEU A 259 -7.68 5.43 4.73
C LEU A 259 -8.56 6.11 3.68
N VAL A 260 -9.25 7.15 4.11
CA VAL A 260 -10.04 8.03 3.23
C VAL A 260 -9.46 9.43 3.32
N TYR A 261 -9.15 10.03 2.17
CA TYR A 261 -8.53 11.34 2.07
C TYR A 261 -9.51 12.40 1.54
N LEU A 262 -9.50 13.57 2.18
CA LEU A 262 -10.23 14.77 1.76
C LEU A 262 -9.34 16.01 1.88
N THR A 263 -9.63 17.04 1.07
CA THR A 263 -9.17 18.39 1.38
C THR A 263 -10.12 19.08 2.36
N HIS A 264 -9.68 20.14 3.03
CA HIS A 264 -10.54 20.95 3.92
C HIS A 264 -11.83 21.42 3.22
N ALA A 265 -11.72 21.93 1.99
CA ALA A 265 -12.86 22.38 1.20
C ALA A 265 -13.85 21.24 0.88
N GLN A 266 -13.35 20.02 0.69
CA GLN A 266 -14.19 18.83 0.51
C GLN A 266 -14.87 18.44 1.83
N ALA A 267 -14.11 18.43 2.94
CA ALA A 267 -14.62 18.05 4.25
C ALA A 267 -15.78 18.94 4.75
N ILE A 268 -15.83 20.21 4.37
CA ILE A 268 -16.95 21.12 4.71
C ILE A 268 -18.15 21.02 3.74
N SER A 269 -18.01 20.32 2.61
CA SER A 269 -19.04 20.25 1.56
C SER A 269 -19.70 18.87 1.41
N ILE A 270 -19.36 17.92 2.27
CA ILE A 270 -19.99 16.59 2.29
C ILE A 270 -21.45 16.64 2.75
N ASN A 271 -22.28 15.80 2.13
CA ASN A 271 -23.69 15.64 2.48
C ASN A 271 -23.91 14.85 3.79
N GLU A 272 -25.10 14.98 4.38
CA GLU A 272 -25.44 14.35 5.67
C GLU A 272 -25.29 12.82 5.67
N SER A 273 -25.62 12.14 4.57
CA SER A 273 -25.47 10.68 4.47
C SER A 273 -23.99 10.27 4.56
N THR A 274 -23.11 11.02 3.89
CA THR A 274 -21.66 10.79 3.92
C THR A 274 -21.09 11.14 5.29
N GLN A 275 -21.58 12.19 5.95
CA GLN A 275 -21.18 12.51 7.32
C GLN A 275 -21.48 11.35 8.29
N LEU A 276 -22.69 10.77 8.20
CA LEU A 276 -23.06 9.59 8.99
C LEU A 276 -22.17 8.39 8.66
N ALA A 277 -21.94 8.13 7.37
CA ALA A 277 -21.07 7.04 6.93
C ALA A 277 -19.62 7.20 7.42
N LEU A 278 -19.09 8.41 7.46
CA LEU A 278 -17.74 8.70 7.97
C LEU A 278 -17.64 8.47 9.49
N ARG A 279 -18.68 8.80 10.25
CA ARG A 279 -18.75 8.49 11.69
C ARG A 279 -18.70 6.99 11.93
N GLU A 280 -19.55 6.23 11.24
CA GLU A 280 -19.57 4.76 11.32
C GLU A 280 -18.23 4.14 10.86
N TYR A 281 -17.63 4.71 9.82
CA TYR A 281 -16.34 4.29 9.29
C TYR A 281 -15.20 4.45 10.31
N THR A 282 -15.14 5.57 11.03
CA THR A 282 -14.15 5.73 12.11
C THR A 282 -14.39 4.78 13.29
N ALA A 283 -15.65 4.42 13.56
CA ALA A 283 -15.99 3.49 14.64
C ALA A 283 -15.49 2.05 14.38
N ILE A 284 -15.39 1.65 13.10
CA ILE A 284 -14.79 0.37 12.70
C ILE A 284 -13.25 0.43 12.54
N GLY A 285 -12.62 1.55 12.92
CA GLY A 285 -11.17 1.75 12.87
C GLY A 285 -10.64 2.36 11.57
N GLY A 286 -11.52 2.81 10.68
CA GLY A 286 -11.10 3.55 9.50
C GLY A 286 -10.49 4.92 9.85
N VAL A 287 -9.49 5.36 9.10
CA VAL A 287 -8.85 6.66 9.32
C VAL A 287 -9.22 7.64 8.22
N ILE A 288 -9.55 8.87 8.62
CA ILE A 288 -9.82 10.00 7.74
C ILE A 288 -8.61 10.93 7.78
N VAL A 289 -8.03 11.27 6.63
CA VAL A 289 -6.99 12.30 6.51
C VAL A 289 -7.58 13.51 5.83
N ILE A 290 -7.44 14.67 6.47
CA ILE A 290 -7.88 15.97 5.95
C ILE A 290 -6.67 16.87 5.78
N GLU A 291 -6.41 17.32 4.56
CA GLU A 291 -5.37 18.31 4.30
C GLU A 291 -5.98 19.70 4.16
N ALA A 292 -5.53 20.64 4.99
CA ALA A 292 -5.91 22.04 4.94
C ALA A 292 -4.72 22.88 4.47
N ALA A 293 -4.81 23.41 3.26
CA ALA A 293 -3.82 24.35 2.76
C ALA A 293 -3.92 25.67 3.55
N ILE A 294 -2.88 25.97 4.33
CA ILE A 294 -2.78 27.20 5.12
C ILE A 294 -1.91 28.27 4.46
N ARG A 295 -1.43 28.02 3.24
CA ARG A 295 -0.56 28.96 2.51
C ARG A 295 -1.23 30.33 2.38
N ASN A 296 -0.49 31.39 2.67
CA ASN A 296 -0.97 32.78 2.67
C ASN A 296 -2.09 33.08 3.69
N SER A 297 -2.25 32.26 4.73
CA SER A 297 -3.17 32.53 5.84
C SER A 297 -2.47 33.17 7.05
N GLN A 298 -3.25 33.79 7.93
CA GLN A 298 -2.75 34.27 9.23
C GLN A 298 -2.11 33.14 10.04
N LEU A 299 -2.70 31.94 10.01
CA LEU A 299 -2.19 30.78 10.74
C LEU A 299 -0.78 30.37 10.25
N ALA A 300 -0.54 30.40 8.93
CA ALA A 300 0.80 30.13 8.40
C ALA A 300 1.84 31.14 8.90
N ASN A 301 1.49 32.44 8.89
CA ASN A 301 2.39 33.49 9.39
C ASN A 301 2.68 33.30 10.89
N LEU A 302 1.67 32.99 11.69
CA LEU A 302 1.83 32.78 13.13
C LEU A 302 2.74 31.58 13.44
N LEU A 303 2.57 30.47 12.71
CA LEU A 303 3.42 29.29 12.85
C LEU A 303 4.86 29.56 12.38
N GLU A 304 5.06 30.40 11.37
CA GLU A 304 6.41 30.80 10.90
C GLU A 304 7.12 31.62 11.98
N ILE A 305 6.42 32.63 12.54
CA ILE A 305 6.94 33.45 13.65
C ILE A 305 7.25 32.56 14.87
N GLN A 306 6.37 31.62 15.21
CA GLN A 306 6.60 30.68 16.30
C GLN A 306 7.90 29.89 16.11
N ASN A 307 8.12 29.33 14.92
CA ASN A 307 9.34 28.58 14.60
C ASN A 307 10.60 29.46 14.66
N GLU A 308 10.54 30.70 14.17
CA GLU A 308 11.67 31.63 14.23
C GLU A 308 12.04 31.98 15.68
N LEU A 309 11.05 32.25 16.53
CA LEU A 309 11.26 32.55 17.93
C LEU A 309 11.78 31.34 18.71
N GLU A 310 11.30 30.13 18.42
CA GLU A 310 11.85 28.90 18.99
C GLU A 310 13.31 28.66 18.56
N ALA A 311 13.63 28.90 17.29
CA ALA A 311 14.98 28.82 16.79
C ALA A 311 15.90 29.86 17.47
N ALA A 312 15.42 31.09 17.67
CA ALA A 312 16.12 32.13 18.40
C ALA A 312 16.37 31.74 19.87
N LYS A 313 15.35 31.23 20.56
CA LYS A 313 15.44 30.71 21.94
C LYS A 313 16.48 29.60 22.05
N ASN A 314 16.47 28.65 21.11
CA ASN A 314 17.42 27.54 21.08
C ASN A 314 18.86 28.01 20.79
N LYS A 315 19.04 29.00 19.89
CA LYS A 315 20.35 29.63 19.65
C LYS A 315 20.88 30.33 20.89
N LEU A 316 20.05 31.13 21.58
CA LEU A 316 20.42 31.78 22.84
C LEU A 316 20.84 30.76 23.91
N ARG A 317 20.08 29.67 24.06
CA ARG A 317 20.40 28.59 25.00
C ARG A 317 21.74 27.91 24.69
N LYS A 318 22.04 27.65 23.40
CA LYS A 318 23.32 27.08 22.96
C LYS A 318 24.50 28.01 23.23
N THR A 319 24.35 29.31 22.95
CA THR A 319 25.39 30.32 23.22
C THR A 319 25.69 30.45 24.71
N MET A 320 24.69 30.33 25.57
CA MET A 320 24.91 30.28 27.02
C MET A 320 25.72 29.05 27.43
N GLN A 321 25.34 27.86 26.95
CA GLN A 321 26.01 26.60 27.31
C GLN A 321 27.49 26.58 26.90
N THR A 322 27.87 27.16 25.75
CA THR A 322 29.27 27.24 25.31
C THR A 322 30.10 28.24 26.12
N GLN A 323 29.49 29.29 26.67
CA GLN A 323 30.18 30.28 27.51
C GLN A 323 30.50 29.76 28.92
N PHE A 324 29.73 28.80 29.45
CA PHE A 324 30.01 28.18 30.76
C PHE A 324 31.23 27.23 30.77
N VAL A 325 31.70 26.76 29.61
CA VAL A 325 32.85 25.84 29.52
C VAL A 325 34.20 26.56 29.69
N ASN A 326 34.24 27.89 29.53
CA ASN A 326 35.49 28.68 29.57
C ASN A 326 35.75 29.43 30.90
N GLY A 327 35.07 29.07 32.00
CA GLY A 327 35.53 29.38 33.36
C GLY A 327 35.58 30.86 33.80
N GLN A 328 35.01 31.81 33.05
CA GLN A 328 34.87 33.20 33.50
C GLN A 328 33.41 33.53 33.88
N PRO A 329 33.13 34.03 35.10
CA PRO A 329 31.79 34.43 35.49
C PRO A 329 31.45 35.79 34.85
N ASN A 330 30.35 35.84 34.10
CA ASN A 330 29.99 37.01 33.30
C ASN A 330 28.94 37.88 34.01
N VAL A 331 29.11 39.20 33.95
CA VAL A 331 28.31 40.26 34.62
C VAL A 331 26.90 40.43 34.00
N ASN A 332 26.61 39.77 32.87
CA ASN A 332 25.38 39.95 32.08
C ASN A 332 24.29 38.87 32.32
N MET A 333 24.34 38.09 33.40
CA MET A 333 23.33 37.03 33.65
C MET A 333 21.92 37.60 33.90
N VAL A 334 21.80 38.81 34.45
CA VAL A 334 20.50 39.43 34.79
C VAL A 334 19.77 39.88 33.53
N ASP A 335 20.43 40.62 32.63
CA ASP A 335 19.84 41.11 31.38
C ASP A 335 19.49 39.99 30.37
N GLN A 336 20.18 38.87 30.44
CA GLN A 336 19.87 37.72 29.57
C GLN A 336 18.73 36.86 30.11
N SER A 337 18.52 36.86 31.43
CA SER A 337 17.38 36.18 32.06
C SER A 337 16.06 36.91 31.78
N SER A 338 16.07 38.25 31.77
CA SER A 338 14.91 39.05 31.39
C SER A 338 14.58 38.90 29.90
N LEU A 339 15.57 38.91 29.01
CA LEU A 339 15.37 38.65 27.58
C LEU A 339 14.76 37.26 27.31
N GLN A 340 15.17 36.24 28.07
CA GLN A 340 14.56 34.90 27.98
C GLN A 340 13.11 34.89 28.46
N ALA A 341 12.78 35.64 29.52
CA ALA A 341 11.41 35.75 30.02
C ALA A 341 10.51 36.50 29.04
N GLU A 342 10.99 37.58 28.42
CA GLU A 342 10.29 38.32 27.36
C GLU A 342 10.04 37.44 26.14
N LEU A 343 11.08 36.73 25.64
CA LEU A 343 10.95 35.81 24.51
C LEU A 343 9.98 34.66 24.81
N GLN A 344 9.96 34.15 26.05
CA GLN A 344 9.01 33.14 26.46
C GLN A 344 7.58 33.69 26.50
N ALA A 345 7.38 34.90 27.00
CA ALA A 345 6.06 35.53 27.04
C ALA A 345 5.50 35.77 25.63
N GLU A 346 6.33 36.20 24.68
CA GLU A 346 5.94 36.33 23.26
C GLU A 346 5.60 34.97 22.63
N LEU A 347 6.41 33.93 22.89
CA LEU A 347 6.11 32.56 22.45
C LEU A 347 4.77 32.06 23.00
N ASP A 348 4.48 32.33 24.28
CA ASP A 348 3.23 31.93 24.92
C ASP A 348 2.04 32.69 24.31
N ALA A 349 2.19 33.99 24.02
CA ALA A 349 1.16 34.79 23.37
C ALA A 349 0.86 34.31 21.94
N ILE A 350 1.89 34.00 21.16
CA ILE A 350 1.73 33.45 19.80
C ILE A 350 1.13 32.05 19.86
N ALA A 351 1.53 31.21 20.82
CA ALA A 351 0.95 29.87 20.98
C ALA A 351 -0.55 29.92 21.27
N ILE A 352 -1.02 30.92 22.04
CA ILE A 352 -2.45 31.16 22.27
C ILE A 352 -3.17 31.53 20.96
N GLU A 353 -2.61 32.46 20.19
CA GLU A 353 -3.20 32.89 18.92
C GLU A 353 -3.23 31.77 17.86
N VAL A 354 -2.15 30.98 17.78
CA VAL A 354 -2.07 29.76 16.93
C VAL A 354 -3.15 28.76 17.35
N SER A 355 -3.31 28.53 18.65
CA SER A 355 -4.33 27.62 19.18
C SER A 355 -5.74 28.10 18.82
N SER A 356 -6.03 29.39 19.00
CA SER A 356 -7.31 30.00 18.62
C SER A 356 -7.59 29.86 17.12
N SER A 357 -6.63 30.21 16.27
CA SER A 357 -6.77 30.08 14.81
C SER A 357 -6.94 28.62 14.35
N THR A 358 -6.29 27.69 15.05
CA THR A 358 -6.42 26.25 14.81
C THR A 358 -7.81 25.75 15.23
N GLU A 359 -8.30 26.17 16.39
CA GLU A 359 -9.63 25.84 16.88
C GLU A 359 -10.72 26.37 15.93
N ASP A 360 -10.59 27.58 15.40
CA ASP A 360 -11.53 28.12 14.40
C ASP A 360 -11.60 27.24 13.14
N LEU A 361 -10.44 26.78 12.66
CA LEU A 361 -10.38 25.85 11.53
C LEU A 361 -11.03 24.50 11.88
N LEU A 362 -10.74 23.94 13.06
CA LEU A 362 -11.35 22.68 13.51
C LEU A 362 -12.87 22.81 13.71
N ASN A 363 -13.33 23.94 14.23
CA ASN A 363 -14.75 24.23 14.43
C ASN A 363 -15.52 24.22 13.10
N SER A 364 -14.88 24.65 11.99
CA SER A 364 -15.46 24.54 10.66
C SER A 364 -15.71 23.09 10.21
N LEU A 365 -14.91 22.14 10.72
CA LEU A 365 -14.99 20.71 10.41
C LEU A 365 -15.93 19.94 11.35
N HIS A 366 -16.13 20.43 12.57
CA HIS A 366 -16.89 19.73 13.62
C HIS A 366 -18.32 19.38 13.23
N SER A 367 -18.95 20.16 12.33
CA SER A 367 -20.29 19.86 11.82
C SER A 367 -20.33 18.62 10.91
N SER A 368 -19.24 18.37 10.20
CA SER A 368 -19.21 17.43 9.07
C SER A 368 -18.38 16.18 9.35
N ILE A 369 -17.40 16.25 10.24
CA ILE A 369 -16.43 15.17 10.49
C ILE A 369 -16.56 14.64 11.92
N PRO A 370 -16.43 13.32 12.17
CA PRO A 370 -16.39 12.72 13.52
C PRO A 370 -15.23 13.27 14.37
N MET A 371 -15.51 14.30 15.17
CA MET A 371 -14.55 14.93 16.07
C MET A 371 -15.01 14.88 17.54
N GLU A 372 -15.66 13.80 17.96
CA GLU A 372 -16.19 13.67 19.33
C GLU A 372 -15.08 13.61 20.39
N ILE A 373 -13.90 13.12 20.02
CA ILE A 373 -12.69 13.12 20.84
C ILE A 373 -11.88 14.38 20.49
N PRO A 374 -11.37 15.12 21.49
CA PRO A 374 -10.57 16.32 21.24
C PRO A 374 -9.32 16.00 20.43
N MET A 375 -9.03 16.85 19.45
CA MET A 375 -7.84 16.77 18.62
C MET A 375 -6.60 17.06 19.48
N ARG A 376 -5.57 16.22 19.35
CA ARG A 376 -4.26 16.40 19.99
C ARG A 376 -3.23 16.80 18.95
N SER A 377 -2.37 17.75 19.28
CA SER A 377 -1.24 18.12 18.44
C SER A 377 -0.22 16.97 18.38
N PHE A 378 0.49 16.86 17.26
CA PHE A 378 1.59 15.91 17.09
C PHE A 378 2.65 16.01 18.19
N SER A 379 2.94 17.23 18.66
CA SER A 379 3.86 17.50 19.76
C SER A 379 3.46 16.82 21.07
N ASP A 380 2.15 16.67 21.29
CA ASP A 380 1.55 16.21 22.54
C ASP A 380 1.35 14.69 22.54
N LEU A 381 1.58 14.04 21.40
CA LEU A 381 1.55 12.59 21.30
C LEU A 381 2.71 11.99 22.09
N GLU A 382 2.43 10.89 22.79
CA GLU A 382 3.46 10.12 23.48
C GLU A 382 4.58 9.70 22.52
N HIS A 383 5.81 9.61 23.03
CA HIS A 383 6.97 9.23 22.21
C HIS A 383 6.83 7.86 21.54
N THR A 384 6.00 6.98 22.12
CA THR A 384 5.69 5.63 21.62
C THR A 384 4.49 5.59 20.68
N HIS A 385 3.82 6.72 20.43
CA HIS A 385 2.65 6.77 19.55
C HIS A 385 3.06 6.36 18.13
N PRO A 386 2.29 5.50 17.41
CA PRO A 386 2.75 4.97 16.12
C PRO A 386 2.94 6.06 15.05
N LEU A 387 2.08 7.09 14.96
CA LEU A 387 2.30 8.24 14.07
C LEU A 387 3.68 8.92 14.28
N ARG A 388 4.21 8.88 15.50
CA ARG A 388 5.47 9.53 15.87
C ARG A 388 6.67 8.60 15.77
N SER A 389 6.46 7.29 15.83
CA SER A 389 7.55 6.33 16.04
C SER A 389 7.62 5.17 15.04
N GLN A 390 6.61 4.99 14.18
CA GLN A 390 6.53 3.82 13.30
C GLN A 390 6.03 4.12 11.88
N PRO A 391 6.74 3.63 10.85
CA PRO A 391 8.03 2.93 10.91
C PRO A 391 9.24 3.85 11.19
N PHE A 392 9.07 5.17 11.06
CA PHE A 392 10.13 6.14 11.26
C PHE A 392 9.92 6.97 12.53
N LEU A 393 11.00 7.31 13.22
CA LEU A 393 10.96 8.10 14.44
C LEU A 393 11.03 9.60 14.12
N PHE A 394 10.02 10.34 14.56
CA PHE A 394 9.92 11.79 14.46
C PHE A 394 9.92 12.43 15.86
N PRO A 395 11.04 13.02 16.31
CA PRO A 395 11.04 13.76 17.56
C PRO A 395 10.21 15.05 17.47
N SER A 396 10.13 15.65 16.28
CA SER A 396 9.32 16.81 15.93
C SER A 396 8.98 16.77 14.44
N LEU A 397 7.99 17.55 14.01
CA LEU A 397 7.75 17.76 12.58
C LEU A 397 8.83 18.69 12.02
N ALA A 398 9.34 18.38 10.83
CA ALA A 398 10.25 19.26 10.11
C ALA A 398 9.43 20.35 9.40
N ALA A 399 9.97 21.57 9.35
CA ALA A 399 9.45 22.59 8.43
C ALA A 399 9.68 22.11 6.99
N ILE A 400 8.71 22.39 6.14
CA ILE A 400 8.68 21.92 4.75
C ILE A 400 8.69 23.15 3.87
N ALA A 401 9.77 23.31 3.11
CA ALA A 401 9.97 24.47 2.24
C ALA A 401 9.83 25.82 2.97
N GLU A 402 10.39 25.90 4.18
CA GLU A 402 10.27 27.06 5.09
C GLU A 402 8.86 27.29 5.64
N GLN A 403 7.87 26.49 5.24
CA GLN A 403 6.53 26.53 5.81
C GLN A 403 6.37 25.52 6.97
N PRO A 404 5.81 25.96 8.10
CA PRO A 404 5.46 25.06 9.19
C PRO A 404 4.34 24.12 8.76
N ILE A 405 4.44 22.86 9.18
CA ILE A 405 3.34 21.89 9.12
C ILE A 405 2.97 21.49 10.54
N GLN A 406 1.68 21.44 10.78
CA GLN A 406 1.11 20.92 12.00
C GLN A 406 0.22 19.74 11.67
N ILE A 407 0.32 18.68 12.49
CA ILE A 407 -0.55 17.52 12.41
C ILE A 407 -1.32 17.43 13.70
N LEU A 408 -2.63 17.27 13.59
CA LEU A 408 -3.51 17.01 14.72
C LEU A 408 -4.23 15.67 14.50
N THR A 409 -4.48 14.94 15.58
CA THR A 409 -5.22 13.68 15.53
C THR A 409 -6.10 13.46 16.76
N ASN A 410 -7.24 12.82 16.58
CA ASN A 410 -8.08 12.33 17.68
C ASN A 410 -8.21 10.79 17.70
N GLY A 411 -7.38 10.09 16.94
CA GLY A 411 -7.50 8.65 16.74
C GLY A 411 -8.12 8.31 15.38
N GLY A 412 -9.36 8.71 15.10
CA GLY A 412 -10.03 8.37 13.83
C GLY A 412 -9.77 9.36 12.70
N VAL A 413 -9.37 10.58 13.04
CA VAL A 413 -9.18 11.69 12.09
C VAL A 413 -7.80 12.28 12.28
N ILE A 414 -7.11 12.52 11.17
CA ILE A 414 -5.85 13.23 11.09
C ILE A 414 -6.06 14.49 10.27
N VAL A 415 -5.80 15.65 10.84
CA VAL A 415 -5.81 16.94 10.15
C VAL A 415 -4.37 17.38 9.95
N VAL A 416 -3.99 17.57 8.68
CA VAL A 416 -2.69 18.10 8.27
C VAL A 416 -2.88 19.56 7.87
N LEU A 417 -2.26 20.47 8.60
CA LEU A 417 -2.22 21.90 8.29
C LEU A 417 -0.94 22.18 7.50
N GLY A 418 -1.09 22.52 6.23
CA GLY A 418 -0.02 22.69 5.26
C GLY A 418 -0.14 21.73 4.08
N GLU A 419 0.80 21.83 3.13
CA GLU A 419 0.81 21.04 1.90
C GLU A 419 1.83 19.91 2.03
N LEU A 420 1.37 18.69 2.29
CA LEU A 420 2.20 17.49 2.40
C LEU A 420 2.14 16.65 1.12
N LEU A 421 0.96 16.51 0.51
CA LEU A 421 0.74 15.57 -0.60
C LEU A 421 1.54 15.92 -1.86
N SER A 422 1.60 17.20 -2.22
CA SER A 422 2.28 17.69 -3.42
C SER A 422 3.78 17.36 -3.43
N ILE A 423 4.37 17.17 -2.26
CA ILE A 423 5.80 16.93 -2.09
C ILE A 423 6.15 15.47 -2.35
N TRP A 424 5.24 14.53 -2.09
CA TRP A 424 5.50 13.11 -2.26
C TRP A 424 5.84 12.73 -3.71
N SER A 425 5.27 13.46 -4.68
CA SER A 425 5.56 13.28 -6.11
C SER A 425 6.77 14.08 -6.61
N GLY A 426 7.42 14.88 -5.76
CA GLY A 426 8.51 15.76 -6.15
C GLY A 426 8.09 16.88 -7.12
N GLN A 427 6.78 17.12 -7.27
CA GLN A 427 6.23 18.19 -8.10
C GLN A 427 5.73 19.32 -7.22
N SER A 428 6.66 19.93 -6.50
CA SER A 428 6.45 21.22 -5.87
C SER A 428 6.90 22.33 -6.81
N GLU A 429 6.22 23.48 -6.79
CA GLU A 429 6.67 24.69 -7.48
C GLU A 429 8.02 25.20 -6.93
N GLN A 430 8.41 24.73 -5.74
CA GLN A 430 9.65 25.07 -5.06
C GLN A 430 10.72 24.01 -5.26
N SER A 431 11.99 24.43 -5.32
CA SER A 431 13.14 23.52 -5.35
C SER A 431 13.37 22.94 -3.95
N LEU A 432 12.87 21.73 -3.71
CA LEU A 432 13.04 21.04 -2.43
C LEU A 432 14.32 20.20 -2.42
N THR A 433 14.97 20.14 -1.26
CA THR A 433 16.11 19.24 -1.06
C THR A 433 15.62 17.80 -0.98
N ARG A 434 16.49 16.85 -1.33
CA ARG A 434 16.21 15.41 -1.17
C ARG A 434 15.84 15.05 0.27
N GLU A 435 16.44 15.72 1.25
CA GLU A 435 16.16 15.49 2.67
C GLU A 435 14.72 15.88 3.03
N ILE A 436 14.24 17.04 2.58
CA ILE A 436 12.85 17.46 2.80
C ILE A 436 11.88 16.47 2.17
N ILE A 437 12.10 16.12 0.89
CA ILE A 437 11.25 15.14 0.18
C ILE A 437 11.22 13.81 0.95
N ARG A 438 12.38 13.36 1.41
CA ARG A 438 12.51 12.11 2.16
C ARG A 438 11.76 12.17 3.50
N ASN A 439 11.92 13.23 4.27
CA ASN A 439 11.22 13.40 5.55
C ASN A 439 9.69 13.43 5.34
N CYS A 440 9.21 14.08 4.27
CA CYS A 440 7.78 14.10 3.93
C CYS A 440 7.27 12.71 3.54
N GLN A 441 8.04 11.94 2.76
CA GLN A 441 7.71 10.57 2.40
C GLN A 441 7.66 9.67 3.64
N GLU A 442 8.66 9.76 4.52
CA GLU A 442 8.69 8.99 5.77
C GLU A 442 7.50 9.33 6.68
N LEU A 443 7.13 10.61 6.78
CA LEU A 443 5.95 11.05 7.53
C LEU A 443 4.64 10.53 6.90
N GLY A 444 4.53 10.59 5.57
CA GLY A 444 3.42 10.00 4.83
C GLY A 444 3.30 8.50 5.11
N ILE A 445 4.42 7.77 5.11
CA ILE A 445 4.45 6.34 5.43
C ILE A 445 4.02 6.07 6.87
N ASN A 446 4.40 6.89 7.85
CA ASN A 446 3.90 6.78 9.21
C ASN A 446 2.38 6.92 9.28
N ILE A 447 1.79 7.87 8.54
CA ILE A 447 0.33 8.05 8.44
C ILE A 447 -0.33 6.80 7.84
N LEU A 448 0.21 6.27 6.74
CA LEU A 448 -0.33 5.06 6.11
C LEU A 448 -0.23 3.83 7.03
N ASN A 449 0.92 3.66 7.69
CA ASN A 449 1.14 2.57 8.63
C ASN A 449 0.19 2.66 9.83
N TYR A 450 0.02 3.84 10.41
CA TYR A 450 -0.92 4.08 11.49
C TYR A 450 -2.36 3.74 11.10
N ALA A 451 -2.82 4.20 9.94
CA ALA A 451 -4.16 3.91 9.45
C ALA A 451 -4.40 2.40 9.29
N THR A 452 -3.39 1.67 8.81
CA THR A 452 -3.48 0.22 8.65
C THR A 452 -3.52 -0.50 10.00
N GLN A 453 -2.61 -0.16 10.91
CA GLN A 453 -2.54 -0.74 12.26
C GLN A 453 -3.84 -0.50 13.03
N GLN A 454 -4.39 0.71 12.98
CA GLN A 454 -5.62 1.05 13.68
C GLN A 454 -6.81 0.25 13.16
N TYR A 455 -6.96 0.17 11.84
CA TYR A 455 -8.03 -0.60 11.22
C TYR A 455 -7.92 -2.09 11.58
N GLU A 456 -6.71 -2.68 11.46
CA GLU A 456 -6.49 -4.08 11.79
C GLU A 456 -6.73 -4.39 13.28
N MET A 457 -6.28 -3.52 14.20
CA MET A 457 -6.51 -3.70 15.63
C MET A 457 -8.00 -3.63 15.98
N HIS A 458 -8.74 -2.67 15.42
CA HIS A 458 -10.20 -2.60 15.59
C HIS A 458 -10.87 -3.86 15.05
N LYS A 459 -10.53 -4.27 13.83
CA LYS A 459 -11.09 -5.46 13.20
C LYS A 459 -10.78 -6.74 13.98
N ALA A 460 -9.59 -6.85 14.57
CA ALA A 460 -9.20 -7.98 15.42
C ALA A 460 -9.99 -8.06 16.74
N MET A 461 -10.54 -6.93 17.22
CA MET A 461 -11.41 -6.88 18.40
C MET A 461 -12.88 -7.19 18.08
N LEU A 462 -13.27 -7.20 16.80
CA LEU A 462 -14.63 -7.55 16.39
C LEU A 462 -14.84 -9.07 16.41
N VAL A 463 -15.99 -9.49 16.91
CA VAL A 463 -16.42 -10.89 16.79
C VAL A 463 -16.65 -11.18 15.31
N ASN A 464 -15.85 -12.08 14.74
CA ASN A 464 -16.07 -12.55 13.38
C ASN A 464 -17.46 -13.22 13.33
N PRO A 465 -18.42 -12.74 12.53
CA PRO A 465 -19.75 -13.35 12.44
C PRO A 465 -19.74 -14.69 11.68
N GLN A 466 -18.66 -15.01 10.95
CA GLN A 466 -18.61 -16.19 10.08
C GLN A 466 -18.57 -17.59 10.76
N PRO A 467 -18.14 -17.80 12.03
CA PRO A 467 -18.14 -19.15 12.61
C PRO A 467 -19.56 -19.68 12.89
N GLN A 468 -20.60 -18.85 12.89
CA GLN A 468 -21.95 -19.27 13.30
C GLN A 468 -22.72 -20.09 12.24
N ASN A 469 -22.28 -20.09 10.98
CA ASN A 469 -23.00 -20.79 9.89
C ASN A 469 -22.37 -22.13 9.46
N GLN A 470 -21.33 -22.63 10.15
CA GLN A 470 -20.69 -23.91 9.86
C GLN A 470 -20.57 -24.85 11.08
N LEU A 471 -21.30 -24.57 12.16
CA LEU A 471 -21.47 -25.55 13.23
C LEU A 471 -22.59 -26.50 12.84
N ASP A 472 -22.23 -27.60 12.17
CA ASP A 472 -23.03 -28.81 12.18
C ASP A 472 -23.35 -29.16 13.64
N PRO A 473 -24.62 -29.31 14.04
CA PRO A 473 -24.98 -29.57 15.43
C PRO A 473 -24.46 -30.92 15.96
N GLN A 474 -23.81 -31.73 15.13
CA GLN A 474 -23.18 -33.00 15.52
C GLN A 474 -21.72 -32.87 15.98
N SER A 475 -21.02 -31.75 15.76
CA SER A 475 -19.63 -31.56 16.23
C SER A 475 -19.53 -30.83 17.58
N ALA A 476 -20.65 -30.33 18.09
CA ALA A 476 -20.72 -29.55 19.34
C ALA A 476 -20.46 -30.38 20.62
N THR A 477 -20.39 -31.71 20.53
CA THR A 477 -20.15 -32.58 21.69
C THR A 477 -18.66 -32.78 22.04
N ASP A 478 -17.72 -32.53 21.13
CA ASP A 478 -16.30 -32.89 21.36
C ASP A 478 -15.38 -31.73 21.75
N GLN A 479 -15.83 -30.47 21.68
CA GLN A 479 -14.95 -29.31 21.96
C GLN A 479 -15.11 -28.66 23.35
N ARG A 480 -15.92 -29.23 24.25
CA ARG A 480 -16.04 -28.72 25.64
C ARG A 480 -15.45 -29.68 26.67
N ARG A 481 -14.11 -29.75 26.74
CA ARG A 481 -13.45 -30.25 27.96
C ARG A 481 -12.00 -29.78 28.13
N ILE A 482 -11.78 -28.46 28.13
CA ILE A 482 -10.63 -27.89 28.83
C ILE A 482 -11.10 -26.65 29.61
N THR A 483 -11.73 -26.91 30.76
CA THR A 483 -11.91 -25.90 31.82
C THR A 483 -11.47 -26.51 33.13
N ASN A 484 -10.38 -25.97 33.67
CA ASN A 484 -10.07 -25.83 35.09
C ASN A 484 -10.28 -27.06 35.98
N MET A 485 -9.23 -27.88 36.13
CA MET A 485 -8.99 -28.54 37.42
C MET A 485 -8.00 -27.70 38.24
N VAL A 486 -8.55 -26.79 39.04
CA VAL A 486 -7.93 -26.43 40.31
C VAL A 486 -8.51 -27.41 41.32
N ASP A 487 -7.78 -28.49 41.58
CA ASP A 487 -8.09 -29.36 42.71
C ASP A 487 -7.86 -28.57 44.00
N LYS A 488 -8.97 -28.16 44.62
CA LYS A 488 -9.03 -27.98 46.06
C LYS A 488 -9.32 -29.36 46.65
N THR A 489 -8.37 -29.96 47.32
CA THR A 489 -8.64 -30.97 48.35
C THR A 489 -8.12 -30.48 49.69
N ALA A 490 -9.04 -30.54 50.65
CA ALA A 490 -8.86 -30.37 52.08
C ALA A 490 -7.94 -31.43 52.70
#